data_AF-A0A1W9QQF7-F1
#
_entry.id   AF-A0A1W9QQF7-F1
#
_cell.length_a   1.000
_cell.length_b   1.000
_cell.length_c   1.000
_cell.angle_alpha   90.00
_cell.angle_beta   90.00
_cell.angle_gamma   90.00
#
_symmetry.space_group_name_H-M   'P 1'
#
loop_
_entity.id
_entity.type
_entity.pdbx_description
1 polymer ?
#
loop_
_entity_poly.entity_id
_entity_poly.type
_entity_poly.pdbx_seq_one_letter_code
_entity_poly.pdbx_strand_id
1 'polypeptide(L)'
;MKEKLRNLFFKIWYWYISTIDKNADVIFMNYGYSCINQKLTLEPDDKKNRYSVQLYHHTATSTDIIEKDLLEVGCGRGGGLSYINRTLFPKSVIGVDLNKKAVQFCNKYYKETNNSFFQADAQKLPFEDNSFDVVLNIESSHRYSEPDLFFKEVHRILKPGGTFLFADFR
;
A
#
# COMPACT_ATOMS: atom_id res chain seq x y z
N MET A 1 28.77 -3.68 -1.70
CA MET A 1 28.63 -4.93 -2.49
C MET A 1 27.40 -5.74 -2.08
N LYS A 2 27.20 -6.04 -0.78
CA LYS A 2 26.02 -6.74 -0.25
C LYS A 2 24.67 -6.08 -0.61
N GLU A 3 24.61 -4.76 -0.59
CA GLU A 3 23.37 -4.01 -0.82
C GLU A 3 22.89 -4.01 -2.28
N LYS A 4 23.83 -3.92 -3.24
CA LYS A 4 23.55 -4.10 -4.67
C LYS A 4 23.04 -5.51 -4.97
N LEU A 5 23.61 -6.53 -4.31
CA LEU A 5 23.20 -7.92 -4.46
C LEU A 5 21.79 -8.17 -3.90
N ARG A 6 21.49 -7.62 -2.71
CA ARG A 6 20.14 -7.65 -2.10
C ARG A 6 19.10 -6.97 -2.99
N ASN A 7 19.44 -5.79 -3.53
CA ASN A 7 18.57 -5.06 -4.46
C ASN A 7 18.30 -5.84 -5.74
N LEU A 8 19.31 -6.53 -6.28
CA LEU A 8 19.16 -7.36 -7.46
C LEU A 8 18.29 -8.58 -7.18
N PHE A 9 18.52 -9.27 -6.07
CA PHE A 9 17.73 -10.43 -5.66
C PHE A 9 16.26 -10.08 -5.44
N PHE A 10 15.99 -8.97 -4.75
CA PHE A 10 14.62 -8.47 -4.58
C PHE A 10 13.98 -8.09 -5.92
N LYS A 11 14.71 -7.43 -6.83
CA LYS A 11 14.18 -7.12 -8.17
C LYS A 11 13.82 -8.39 -8.94
N ILE A 12 14.66 -9.43 -8.84
CA ILE A 12 14.41 -10.73 -9.48
C ILE A 12 13.21 -11.43 -8.85
N TRP A 13 13.12 -11.45 -7.52
CA TRP A 13 12.02 -12.07 -6.77
C TRP A 13 10.69 -11.34 -6.99
N TYR A 14 10.70 -10.01 -6.92
CA TYR A 14 9.52 -9.19 -7.23
C TYR A 14 9.12 -9.35 -8.69
N TRP A 15 10.08 -9.35 -9.62
CA TRP A 15 9.80 -9.64 -11.02
C TRP A 15 9.16 -11.03 -11.17
N TYR A 16 9.69 -12.06 -10.51
CA TYR A 16 9.15 -13.42 -10.52
C TYR A 16 7.70 -13.45 -10.00
N ILE A 17 7.42 -12.89 -8.83
CA ILE A 17 6.05 -12.82 -8.29
C ILE A 17 5.13 -12.06 -9.24
N SER A 18 5.56 -10.90 -9.74
CA SER A 18 4.77 -10.09 -10.67
C SER A 18 4.55 -10.71 -12.06
N THR A 19 5.31 -11.75 -12.43
CA THR A 19 5.25 -12.37 -13.76
C THR A 19 4.74 -13.81 -13.76
N ILE A 20 4.91 -14.56 -12.67
CA ILE A 20 4.63 -16.00 -12.60
C ILE A 20 3.41 -16.32 -11.75
N ASP A 21 3.04 -15.45 -10.80
CA ASP A 21 1.76 -15.61 -10.09
C ASP A 21 0.58 -15.08 -10.91
N LYS A 22 0.23 -15.84 -11.95
CA LYS A 22 -0.94 -15.60 -12.81
C LYS A 22 -2.27 -15.89 -12.09
N ASN A 23 -2.23 -16.65 -11.00
CA ASN A 23 -3.42 -17.06 -10.24
C ASN A 23 -3.78 -16.06 -9.13
N ALA A 24 -2.95 -15.02 -8.90
CA ALA A 24 -3.12 -14.07 -7.81
C ALA A 24 -3.03 -14.71 -6.41
N ASP A 25 -2.18 -15.73 -6.26
CA ASP A 25 -1.91 -16.38 -5.00
C ASP A 25 -1.24 -15.44 -3.97
N VAL A 26 -0.57 -14.37 -4.43
CA VAL A 26 0.11 -13.36 -3.58
C VAL A 26 -0.42 -11.96 -3.87
N ILE A 27 -1.33 -11.44 -3.04
CA ILE A 27 -1.89 -10.08 -3.20
C ILE A 27 -1.33 -9.07 -2.18
N PHE A 28 -0.66 -9.52 -1.12
CA PHE A 28 0.03 -8.69 -0.13
C PHE A 28 1.53 -8.72 -0.37
N MET A 29 2.18 -7.55 -0.29
CA MET A 29 3.62 -7.38 -0.53
C MET A 29 4.36 -6.84 0.70
N ASN A 30 3.88 -7.19 1.90
CA ASN A 30 4.42 -6.76 3.19
C ASN A 30 4.95 -7.98 4.00
N TYR A 31 5.76 -7.73 5.01
CA TYR A 31 6.34 -8.73 5.92
C TYR A 31 5.37 -9.15 7.02
N GLY A 32 4.34 -8.33 7.28
CA GLY A 32 3.26 -8.61 8.22
C GLY A 32 3.59 -8.18 9.65
N TYR A 33 2.55 -8.14 10.48
CA TYR A 33 2.61 -7.71 11.86
C TYR A 33 1.81 -8.62 12.75
N SER A 34 2.30 -8.84 13.97
CA SER A 34 1.56 -9.57 15.00
C SER A 34 1.69 -8.82 16.32
N CYS A 35 0.56 -8.61 16.98
CA CYS A 35 0.49 -8.05 18.33
C CYS A 35 -0.41 -8.92 19.19
N ILE A 36 0.06 -9.23 20.41
CA ILE A 36 -0.63 -10.09 21.38
C ILE A 36 -2.04 -9.56 21.70
N ASN A 37 -2.21 -8.24 21.70
CA ASN A 37 -3.47 -7.59 22.08
C ASN A 37 -4.43 -7.38 20.90
N GLN A 38 -4.00 -7.59 19.66
CA GLN A 38 -4.83 -7.34 18.49
C GLN A 38 -5.66 -8.58 18.11
N LYS A 39 -6.89 -8.64 18.63
CA LYS A 39 -7.87 -9.67 18.28
C LYS A 39 -8.68 -9.21 17.06
N LEU A 40 -8.26 -9.65 15.88
CA LEU A 40 -8.96 -9.40 14.62
C LEU A 40 -9.67 -10.67 14.13
N THR A 41 -10.98 -10.57 13.97
CA THR A 41 -11.81 -11.57 13.28
C THR A 41 -11.70 -11.33 11.79
N LEU A 42 -11.31 -12.37 11.04
CA LEU A 42 -11.03 -12.28 9.60
C LEU A 42 -11.96 -13.21 8.82
N GLU A 43 -12.35 -12.75 7.64
CA GLU A 43 -12.98 -13.58 6.62
C GLU A 43 -12.04 -14.74 6.22
N PRO A 44 -12.57 -15.89 5.75
CA PRO A 44 -11.77 -17.06 5.43
C PRO A 44 -10.58 -16.79 4.49
N ASP A 45 -10.76 -15.93 3.49
CA ASP A 45 -9.72 -15.59 2.52
C ASP A 45 -8.60 -14.75 3.13
N ASP A 46 -8.94 -13.84 4.05
CA ASP A 46 -7.98 -12.99 4.74
C ASP A 46 -7.18 -13.76 5.81
N LYS A 47 -7.69 -14.89 6.32
CA LYS A 47 -6.97 -15.73 7.30
C LYS A 47 -5.63 -16.24 6.76
N LYS A 48 -5.54 -16.53 5.46
CA LYS A 48 -4.27 -16.96 4.82
C LYS A 48 -3.21 -15.87 4.87
N ASN A 49 -3.63 -14.60 4.87
CA ASN A 49 -2.78 -13.42 4.89
C ASN A 49 -2.87 -12.67 6.24
N ARG A 50 -3.16 -13.39 7.34
CA ARG A 50 -3.50 -12.80 8.64
C ARG A 50 -2.54 -11.69 9.08
N TYR A 51 -1.23 -11.96 9.07
CA TYR A 51 -0.23 -11.00 9.56
C TYR A 51 -0.11 -9.78 8.65
N SER A 52 -0.25 -9.97 7.34
CA SER A 52 -0.29 -8.85 6.40
C SER A 52 -1.50 -7.96 6.64
N VAL A 53 -2.68 -8.57 6.80
CA VAL A 53 -3.92 -7.86 7.10
C VAL A 53 -3.84 -7.16 8.47
N GLN A 54 -3.24 -7.80 9.48
CA GLN A 54 -3.08 -7.21 10.80
C GLN A 54 -2.26 -5.92 10.78
N LEU A 55 -1.19 -5.86 9.98
CA LEU A 55 -0.40 -4.63 9.81
C LEU A 55 -1.25 -3.49 9.22
N TYR A 56 -1.96 -3.79 8.13
CA TYR A 56 -2.87 -2.84 7.50
C TYR A 56 -3.96 -2.37 8.47
N HIS A 57 -4.62 -3.28 9.17
CA HIS A 57 -5.66 -2.95 10.13
C HIS A 57 -5.12 -2.13 11.30
N HIS A 58 -3.97 -2.51 11.86
CA HIS A 58 -3.36 -1.78 12.97
C HIS A 58 -3.04 -0.34 12.60
N THR A 59 -2.48 -0.15 11.41
CA THR A 59 -2.08 1.18 10.94
C THR A 59 -3.30 2.01 10.54
N ALA A 60 -4.22 1.44 9.76
CA ALA A 60 -5.40 2.14 9.23
C ALA A 60 -6.41 2.55 10.31
N THR A 61 -6.50 1.83 11.42
CA THR A 61 -7.44 2.15 12.52
C THR A 61 -6.85 3.09 13.57
N SER A 62 -5.64 3.62 13.37
CA SER A 62 -5.06 4.65 14.25
C SER A 62 -5.71 6.02 14.08
N THR A 63 -6.51 6.21 13.03
CA THR A 63 -7.35 7.39 12.79
C THR A 63 -8.68 6.96 12.18
N ASP A 64 -9.69 7.82 12.25
CA ASP A 64 -10.93 7.62 11.51
C ASP A 64 -10.70 7.86 10.02
N ILE A 65 -11.03 6.86 9.21
CA ILE A 65 -10.90 6.88 7.75
C ILE A 65 -12.23 6.71 7.02
N ILE A 66 -13.34 6.61 7.76
CA ILE A 66 -14.68 6.48 7.18
C ILE A 66 -14.99 7.75 6.39
N GLU A 67 -15.52 7.58 5.17
CA GLU A 67 -15.84 8.69 4.26
C GLU A 67 -14.64 9.62 3.92
N LYS A 68 -13.40 9.15 4.08
CA LYS A 68 -12.17 9.90 3.74
C LYS A 68 -11.62 9.55 2.37
N ASP A 69 -10.95 10.51 1.73
CA ASP A 69 -10.16 10.26 0.51
C ASP A 69 -8.78 9.70 0.89
N LEU A 70 -8.55 8.42 0.59
CA LEU A 70 -7.35 7.67 0.97
C LEU A 70 -6.45 7.37 -0.23
N LEU A 71 -5.16 7.67 -0.09
CA LEU A 71 -4.10 7.26 -1.02
C LEU A 71 -3.14 6.27 -0.34
N GLU A 72 -2.85 5.13 -0.95
CA GLU A 72 -1.67 4.33 -0.61
C GLU A 72 -0.55 4.57 -1.63
N VAL A 73 0.63 4.98 -1.14
CA VAL A 73 1.84 5.12 -1.95
C VAL A 73 2.67 3.85 -1.82
N GLY A 74 2.98 3.22 -2.95
CA GLY A 74 3.68 1.93 -2.99
C GLY A 74 2.76 0.74 -2.74
N CYS A 75 1.58 0.73 -3.38
CA CYS A 75 0.50 -0.23 -3.10
C CYS A 75 0.78 -1.68 -3.51
N GLY A 76 1.87 -1.93 -4.25
CA GLY A 76 2.21 -3.25 -4.74
C GLY A 76 1.05 -3.89 -5.51
N ARG A 77 0.57 -5.04 -5.02
CA ARG A 77 -0.52 -5.81 -5.64
C ARG A 77 -1.90 -5.51 -5.06
N GLY A 78 -2.05 -4.44 -4.27
CA GLY A 78 -3.36 -3.88 -3.90
C GLY A 78 -4.15 -4.65 -2.83
N GLY A 79 -3.62 -5.75 -2.27
CA GLY A 79 -4.30 -6.52 -1.23
C GLY A 79 -4.64 -5.71 0.02
N GLY A 80 -3.74 -4.83 0.44
CA GLY A 80 -3.92 -3.90 1.56
C GLY A 80 -5.07 -2.92 1.36
N LEU A 81 -5.04 -2.14 0.27
CA LEU A 81 -6.13 -1.24 -0.11
C LEU A 81 -7.46 -1.99 -0.25
N SER A 82 -7.46 -3.17 -0.87
CA SER A 82 -8.69 -3.96 -1.03
C SER A 82 -9.29 -4.38 0.32
N TYR A 83 -8.44 -4.77 1.26
CA TYR A 83 -8.85 -5.05 2.63
C TYR A 83 -9.43 -3.81 3.31
N ILE A 84 -8.72 -2.68 3.28
CA ILE A 84 -9.17 -1.41 3.88
C ILE A 84 -10.51 -0.98 3.29
N ASN A 85 -10.65 -1.00 1.97
CA ASN A 85 -11.88 -0.57 1.30
C ASN A 85 -13.10 -1.40 1.73
N ARG A 86 -12.96 -2.73 1.77
CA ARG A 86 -14.08 -3.63 2.16
C ARG A 86 -14.45 -3.58 3.65
N THR A 87 -13.53 -3.18 4.52
CA THR A 87 -13.70 -3.33 5.97
C THR A 87 -13.83 -2.03 6.74
N LEU A 88 -13.26 -0.94 6.21
CA LEU A 88 -13.19 0.36 6.87
C LEU A 88 -13.90 1.49 6.08
N PHE A 89 -14.45 1.18 4.90
CA PHE A 89 -15.36 2.03 4.12
C PHE A 89 -14.93 3.51 3.97
N PRO A 90 -13.70 3.79 3.52
CA PRO A 90 -13.34 5.14 3.07
C PRO A 90 -14.17 5.57 1.86
N LYS A 91 -14.27 6.90 1.62
CA LYS A 91 -15.02 7.46 0.49
C LYS A 91 -14.37 7.13 -0.86
N SER A 92 -13.04 7.23 -0.92
CA SER A 92 -12.27 6.91 -2.12
C SER A 92 -10.94 6.26 -1.76
N VAL A 93 -10.51 5.34 -2.61
CA VAL A 93 -9.33 4.49 -2.38
C VAL A 93 -8.46 4.47 -3.63
N ILE A 94 -7.34 5.16 -3.58
CA ILE A 94 -6.37 5.23 -4.67
C ILE A 94 -5.07 4.54 -4.25
N GLY A 95 -4.55 3.67 -5.10
CA GLY A 95 -3.23 3.07 -4.94
C GLY A 95 -2.28 3.53 -6.04
N VAL A 96 -1.05 3.89 -5.68
CA VAL A 96 0.01 4.15 -6.66
C VAL A 96 1.22 3.25 -6.46
N ASP A 97 1.81 2.81 -7.56
CA ASP A 97 3.07 2.04 -7.54
C ASP A 97 3.95 2.41 -8.73
N LEU A 98 5.28 2.39 -8.53
CA LEU A 98 6.24 2.66 -9.59
C LEU A 98 6.22 1.58 -10.68
N ASN A 99 5.89 0.33 -10.30
CA ASN A 99 5.88 -0.81 -11.19
C ASN A 99 4.57 -0.90 -11.99
N LYS A 100 4.66 -0.54 -13.27
CA LYS A 100 3.56 -0.65 -14.24
C LYS A 100 2.86 -2.01 -14.25
N LYS A 101 3.58 -3.12 -14.07
CA LYS A 101 2.98 -4.47 -14.07
C LYS A 101 2.11 -4.71 -12.84
N ALA A 102 2.50 -4.18 -11.69
CA ALA A 102 1.72 -4.28 -10.46
C ALA A 102 0.40 -3.51 -10.61
N VAL A 103 0.46 -2.28 -11.15
CA VAL A 103 -0.73 -1.47 -11.47
C VAL A 103 -1.65 -2.17 -12.48
N GLN A 104 -1.09 -2.75 -13.55
CA GLN A 104 -1.86 -3.52 -14.52
C GLN A 104 -2.55 -4.74 -13.91
N PHE A 105 -1.85 -5.44 -13.01
CA PHE A 105 -2.42 -6.54 -12.24
C PHE A 105 -3.59 -6.05 -11.38
N CYS A 106 -3.41 -4.98 -10.60
CA CYS A 106 -4.45 -4.43 -9.73
C CYS A 106 -5.70 -4.02 -10.52
N ASN A 107 -5.53 -3.26 -11.61
CA ASN A 107 -6.65 -2.82 -12.45
C ASN A 107 -7.41 -4.00 -13.09
N LYS A 108 -6.74 -5.13 -13.36
CA LYS A 108 -7.41 -6.35 -13.84
C LYS A 108 -8.12 -7.09 -12.71
N TYR A 109 -7.49 -7.22 -11.55
CA TYR A 109 -7.94 -8.07 -10.45
C TYR A 109 -9.05 -7.41 -9.62
N TYR A 110 -9.01 -6.08 -9.45
CA TYR A 110 -9.94 -5.31 -8.62
C TYR A 110 -10.97 -4.50 -9.43
N LYS A 111 -11.22 -4.88 -10.69
CA LYS A 111 -12.09 -4.15 -11.63
C LYS A 111 -13.52 -3.88 -11.13
N GLU A 112 -14.04 -4.74 -10.26
CA GLU A 112 -15.41 -4.64 -9.70
C GLU A 112 -15.44 -3.93 -8.34
N THR A 113 -14.35 -3.27 -7.95
CA THR A 113 -14.24 -2.55 -6.66
C THR A 113 -14.10 -1.06 -6.92
N ASN A 114 -14.41 -0.23 -5.92
CA ASN A 114 -14.19 1.22 -6.00
C ASN A 114 -12.72 1.63 -5.77
N ASN A 115 -11.76 0.72 -6.05
CA ASN A 115 -10.33 1.00 -5.95
C ASN A 115 -9.80 1.48 -7.30
N SER A 116 -9.00 2.54 -7.31
CA SER A 116 -8.30 3.01 -8.52
C SER A 116 -6.79 2.86 -8.37
N PHE A 117 -6.11 2.34 -9.41
CA PHE A 117 -4.66 2.13 -9.37
C PHE A 117 -3.94 2.84 -10.52
N PHE A 118 -2.88 3.57 -10.19
CA PHE A 118 -2.09 4.34 -11.16
C PHE A 118 -0.59 4.09 -11.01
N GLN A 119 0.13 4.22 -12.13
CA GLN A 119 1.59 4.24 -12.10
C GLN A 119 2.06 5.63 -11.70
N ALA A 120 2.81 5.74 -10.61
CA ALA A 120 3.42 7.01 -10.19
C ALA A 120 4.75 6.79 -9.45
N ASP A 121 5.60 7.81 -9.46
CA ASP A 121 6.78 7.88 -8.61
C ASP A 121 6.40 8.50 -7.26
N ALA A 122 6.70 7.82 -6.15
CA ALA A 122 6.46 8.32 -4.80
C ALA A 122 7.15 9.65 -4.51
N GLN A 123 8.23 9.96 -5.24
CA GLN A 123 9.04 11.18 -5.09
C GLN A 123 8.53 12.32 -5.99
N LYS A 124 7.51 12.07 -6.83
CA LYS A 124 6.87 13.06 -7.70
C LYS A 124 5.46 12.59 -8.05
N LEU A 125 4.55 12.76 -7.10
CA LEU A 125 3.17 12.28 -7.19
C LEU A 125 2.34 13.19 -8.11
N PRO A 126 1.55 12.63 -9.03
CA PRO A 126 0.75 13.38 -10.01
C PRO A 126 -0.60 13.84 -9.42
N PHE A 127 -0.56 14.40 -8.21
CA PHE A 127 -1.73 14.90 -7.51
C PHE A 127 -1.55 16.36 -7.14
N GLU A 128 -2.65 17.10 -7.10
CA GLU A 128 -2.67 18.48 -6.64
C GLU A 128 -2.42 18.56 -5.13
N ASP A 129 -2.04 19.76 -4.67
CA ASP A 129 -1.89 20.04 -3.25
C ASP A 129 -3.21 19.81 -2.50
N ASN A 130 -3.15 19.36 -1.25
CA ASN A 130 -4.33 19.18 -0.39
C ASN A 130 -5.44 18.28 -1.00
N SER A 131 -5.06 17.20 -1.69
CA SER A 131 -6.00 16.29 -2.37
C SER A 131 -6.54 15.17 -1.47
N PHE A 132 -5.80 14.74 -0.44
CA PHE A 132 -6.13 13.55 0.34
C PHE A 132 -6.32 13.84 1.83
N ASP A 133 -7.27 13.15 2.45
CA ASP A 133 -7.45 13.19 3.90
C ASP A 133 -6.44 12.26 4.60
N VAL A 134 -6.14 11.11 3.97
CA VAL A 134 -5.25 10.10 4.52
C VAL A 134 -4.29 9.62 3.46
N VAL A 135 -3.00 9.61 3.79
CA VAL A 135 -1.96 8.97 2.98
C VAL A 135 -1.39 7.80 3.77
N LEU A 136 -1.32 6.63 3.15
CA LEU A 136 -0.83 5.39 3.71
C LEU A 136 0.46 4.96 3.00
N ASN A 137 1.44 4.48 3.77
CA ASN A 137 2.62 3.82 3.25
C ASN A 137 3.02 2.65 4.17
N ILE A 138 2.93 1.43 3.64
CA ILE A 138 3.25 0.21 4.38
C ILE A 138 4.48 -0.44 3.74
N GLU A 139 5.58 -0.45 4.49
CA GLU A 139 6.83 -1.16 4.20
C GLU A 139 7.33 -0.96 2.77
N SER A 140 7.31 0.29 2.30
CA SER A 140 7.65 0.63 0.92
C SER A 140 8.76 1.69 0.84
N SER A 141 8.72 2.69 1.73
CA SER A 141 9.66 3.82 1.70
C SER A 141 11.12 3.46 1.90
N HIS A 142 11.45 2.34 2.55
CA HIS A 142 12.82 1.82 2.65
C HIS A 142 13.47 1.50 1.29
N ARG A 143 12.68 1.47 0.20
CA ARG A 143 13.15 1.27 -1.18
C ARG A 143 13.36 2.58 -1.95
N TYR A 144 12.86 3.72 -1.45
CA TYR A 144 12.91 5.00 -2.16
C TYR A 144 14.32 5.58 -2.09
N SER A 145 14.80 6.11 -3.23
CA SER A 145 16.15 6.68 -3.34
C SER A 145 16.30 7.99 -2.55
N GLU A 146 15.27 8.82 -2.56
CA GLU A 146 15.23 10.14 -1.93
C GLU A 146 13.99 10.22 -1.02
N PRO A 147 14.05 9.65 0.20
CA PRO A 147 12.91 9.62 1.11
C PRO A 147 12.42 11.03 1.47
N ASP A 148 13.31 12.03 1.51
CA ASP A 148 12.94 13.41 1.77
C ASP A 148 12.00 13.99 0.71
N LEU A 149 12.15 13.59 -0.56
CA LEU A 149 11.22 13.98 -1.62
C LEU A 149 9.87 13.32 -1.44
N PHE A 150 9.85 12.04 -1.05
CA PHE A 150 8.60 11.35 -0.72
C PHE A 150 7.86 12.04 0.44
N PHE A 151 8.53 12.34 1.56
CA PHE A 151 7.88 13.02 2.67
C PHE A 151 7.39 14.43 2.31
N LYS A 152 8.12 15.16 1.45
CA LYS A 152 7.65 16.45 0.90
C LYS A 152 6.38 16.28 0.07
N GLU A 153 6.34 15.27 -0.80
CA GLU A 153 5.14 14.98 -1.60
C GLU A 153 3.96 14.58 -0.73
N VAL A 154 4.17 13.72 0.28
CA VAL A 154 3.12 13.35 1.25
C VAL A 154 2.57 14.59 1.95
N HIS A 155 3.44 15.46 2.45
CA HIS A 155 3.02 16.71 3.09
C HIS A 155 2.23 17.60 2.12
N ARG A 156 2.68 17.74 0.87
CA ARG A 156 2.06 18.59 -0.15
C ARG A 156 0.64 18.13 -0.49
N ILE A 157 0.44 16.83 -0.66
CA ILE A 157 -0.86 16.29 -1.12
C ILE A 157 -1.86 16.08 0.03
N LEU A 158 -1.42 16.09 1.28
CA LEU A 158 -2.32 15.99 2.43
C LEU A 158 -3.09 17.30 2.60
N LYS A 159 -4.41 17.19 2.80
CA LYS A 159 -5.27 18.30 3.22
C LYS A 159 -4.79 18.85 4.57
N PRO A 160 -5.09 20.12 4.90
CA PRO A 160 -4.86 20.62 6.25
C PRO A 160 -5.63 19.76 7.27
N GLY A 161 -4.91 19.22 8.27
CA GLY A 161 -5.48 18.27 9.24
C GLY A 161 -5.57 16.82 8.73
N GLY A 162 -5.07 16.53 7.54
CA GLY A 162 -4.92 15.17 7.01
C GLY A 162 -3.86 14.38 7.77
N THR A 163 -3.94 13.06 7.67
CA THR A 163 -3.08 12.14 8.44
C THR A 163 -2.19 11.31 7.53
N PHE A 164 -0.90 11.25 7.85
CA PHE A 164 0.02 10.29 7.27
C PHE A 164 0.13 9.04 8.15
N LEU A 165 -0.23 7.89 7.59
CA LEU A 165 -0.18 6.59 8.21
C LEU A 165 1.02 5.82 7.65
N PHE A 166 1.96 5.46 8.53
CA PHE A 166 3.27 4.97 8.13
C PHE A 166 3.73 3.79 8.99
N ALA A 167 4.19 2.73 8.33
CA ALA A 167 4.87 1.61 8.97
C ALA A 167 6.03 1.16 8.07
N ASP A 168 7.26 1.18 8.56
CA ASP A 168 8.43 0.77 7.78
C ASP A 168 9.61 0.38 8.71
N PHE A 169 10.71 -0.08 8.12
CA PHE A 169 11.97 -0.42 8.79
C PHE A 169 12.95 0.77 8.91
N ARG A 170 12.45 1.98 8.66
CA ARG A 170 13.26 3.20 8.67
C ARG A 170 13.42 3.77 10.07
#